data_AF-A0A356B1M1-F1
#
_entry.id   AF-A0A356B1M1-F1
#
_cell.length_a   1.000
_cell.length_b   1.000
_cell.length_c   1.000
_cell.angle_alpha   90.00
_cell.angle_beta   90.00
_cell.angle_gamma   90.00
#
_symmetry.space_group_name_H-M   'P 1'
#
loop_
_entity.id
_entity.type
_entity.pdbx_description
1 polymer ?
#
loop_
_entity_poly.entity_id
_entity_poly.type
_entity_poly.pdbx_seq_one_letter_code
_entity_poly.pdbx_strand_id
1 'polypeptide(L)'
;GEEWYKDYCIEPIKYWSATYVPTEMMEKFTEDWNTFGADINAIHADFRDRSWNGQIANINTEWEQYINQLYEAGLEKLVNDYYNNDEFMLYKT
;
A
#
# COMPACT_ATOMS: atom_id res chain seq x y z
N GLY A 1 -3.58 22.87 23.11
CA GLY A 1 -4.53 21.79 22.80
C GLY A 1 -3.79 20.50 23.02
N GLU A 2 -4.46 19.47 23.53
CA GLU A 2 -3.82 18.19 23.88
C GLU A 2 -3.34 17.45 22.62
N GLU A 3 -2.07 17.04 22.62
CA GLU A 3 -1.39 16.37 21.50
C GLU A 3 -1.37 14.83 21.66
N TRP A 4 -2.37 14.25 22.34
CA TRP A 4 -2.42 12.82 22.65
C TRP A 4 -2.18 11.91 21.43
N TYR A 5 -2.56 12.37 20.24
CA TYR A 5 -2.37 11.61 19.00
C TYR A 5 -0.89 11.38 18.65
N LYS A 6 0.05 12.22 19.13
CA LYS A 6 1.49 12.04 18.86
C LYS A 6 2.06 10.78 19.53
N ASP A 7 1.47 10.34 20.65
CA ASP A 7 1.93 9.18 21.40
C ASP A 7 1.23 7.87 20.98
N TYR A 8 0.08 7.97 20.32
CA TYR A 8 -0.77 6.81 20.00
C TYR A 8 -1.07 6.64 18.51
N CYS A 9 -0.71 7.60 17.66
CA CYS A 9 -0.92 7.52 16.22
C CYS A 9 0.43 7.48 15.48
N ILE A 10 0.45 6.76 14.38
CA ILE A 10 1.56 6.81 13.43
C ILE A 10 1.29 7.97 12.48
N GLU A 11 2.15 8.97 12.49
CA GLU A 11 2.11 10.06 11.51
C GLU A 11 2.76 9.58 10.20
N PRO A 12 2.04 9.62 9.06
CA PRO A 12 2.61 9.20 7.79
C PRO A 12 3.60 10.25 7.27
N ILE A 13 4.78 9.82 6.83
CA ILE A 13 5.77 10.71 6.20
C ILE A 13 5.26 11.23 4.84
N LYS A 14 4.44 10.43 4.15
CA LYS A 14 3.77 10.78 2.89
C LYS A 14 2.27 10.50 3.03
N TYR A 15 1.44 11.51 2.75
CA TYR A 15 -0.02 11.41 2.88
C TYR A 15 -0.69 11.53 1.51
N TRP A 16 -1.36 10.46 1.07
CA TRP A 16 -1.96 10.41 -0.27
C TRP A 16 -3.19 11.33 -0.35
N SER A 17 -2.98 12.57 -0.76
CA SER A 17 -4.05 13.55 -1.00
C SER A 17 -3.66 14.52 -2.11
N ALA A 18 -4.66 15.17 -2.70
CA ALA A 18 -4.47 16.18 -3.74
C ALA A 18 -3.64 17.41 -3.28
N THR A 19 -3.41 17.57 -1.98
CA THR A 19 -2.52 18.61 -1.45
C THR A 19 -1.04 18.23 -1.61
N TYR A 20 -0.72 16.94 -1.57
CA TYR A 20 0.67 16.43 -1.52
C TYR A 20 1.07 15.63 -2.77
N VAL A 21 0.09 15.19 -3.55
CA VAL A 21 0.28 14.38 -4.76
C VAL A 21 -0.16 15.22 -5.97
N PRO A 22 0.70 15.41 -7.00
CA PRO A 22 0.31 16.09 -8.23
C PRO A 22 -0.88 15.43 -8.92
N THR A 23 -1.76 16.22 -9.54
CA THR A 23 -2.97 15.70 -10.22
C THR A 23 -2.64 14.64 -11.27
N GLU A 24 -1.65 14.89 -12.12
CA GLU A 24 -1.22 13.93 -13.16
C GLU A 24 -0.75 12.60 -12.56
N MET A 25 -0.10 12.65 -11.39
CA MET A 25 0.32 11.45 -10.66
C MET A 25 -0.88 10.66 -10.14
N MET A 26 -1.91 11.34 -9.61
CA MET A 26 -3.14 10.68 -9.14
C MET A 26 -3.91 10.03 -10.29
N GLU A 27 -3.97 10.67 -11.45
CA GLU A 27 -4.60 10.14 -12.66
C GLU A 27 -3.88 8.88 -13.12
N LYS A 28 -2.55 8.93 -13.28
CA LYS A 28 -1.74 7.78 -13.71
C LYS A 28 -1.82 6.62 -12.71
N PHE A 29 -1.79 6.91 -11.40
CA PHE A 29 -2.01 5.92 -10.37
C PHE A 29 -3.36 5.22 -10.54
N THR A 30 -4.41 5.98 -10.84
CA THR A 30 -5.76 5.44 -11.04
C THR A 30 -5.83 4.54 -12.27
N GLU A 31 -5.17 4.90 -13.36
CA GLU A 31 -5.07 4.06 -14.57
C GLU A 31 -4.37 2.73 -14.29
N ASP A 32 -3.21 2.79 -13.63
CA ASP A 32 -2.47 1.59 -13.24
C ASP A 32 -3.26 0.73 -12.25
N TRP A 33 -3.87 1.35 -11.24
CA TRP A 33 -4.74 0.65 -10.27
C TRP A 33 -5.94 -0.02 -10.95
N ASN A 34 -6.57 0.62 -11.92
CA ASN A 34 -7.66 0.01 -12.68
C ASN A 34 -7.20 -1.20 -13.51
N THR A 35 -5.90 -1.28 -13.84
CA THR A 35 -5.34 -2.37 -14.64
C THR A 35 -5.13 -3.64 -13.80
N PHE A 36 -4.58 -3.51 -12.60
CA PHE A 36 -4.14 -4.67 -11.81
C PHE A 36 -4.57 -4.65 -10.32
N GLY A 37 -5.28 -3.62 -9.88
CA GLY A 37 -5.76 -3.51 -8.49
C GLY A 37 -6.72 -4.62 -8.09
N ALA A 38 -7.46 -5.19 -9.04
CA ALA A 38 -8.31 -6.36 -8.80
C ALA A 38 -7.48 -7.60 -8.41
N ASP A 39 -6.35 -7.83 -9.08
CA ASP A 39 -5.47 -8.97 -8.83
C ASP A 39 -4.78 -8.83 -7.47
N ILE A 40 -4.27 -7.64 -7.16
CA ILE A 40 -3.70 -7.30 -5.84
C ILE A 40 -4.73 -7.58 -4.73
N ASN A 41 -5.97 -7.12 -4.91
CA ASN A 41 -7.04 -7.34 -3.93
C ASN A 41 -7.40 -8.81 -3.76
N ALA A 42 -7.40 -9.59 -4.84
CA ALA A 42 -7.66 -11.03 -4.78
C ALA A 42 -6.59 -11.77 -3.98
N ILE A 43 -5.30 -11.45 -4.21
CA ILE A 43 -4.17 -12.02 -3.46
C ILE A 43 -4.28 -11.66 -1.96
N HIS A 44 -4.58 -10.39 -1.65
CA HIS A 44 -4.78 -9.96 -0.26
C HIS A 44 -5.95 -10.67 0.41
N ALA A 45 -7.09 -10.81 -0.28
CA ALA A 45 -8.27 -11.49 0.25
C ALA A 45 -7.98 -12.97 0.55
N ASP A 46 -7.31 -13.69 -0.35
CA ASP A 46 -6.92 -15.09 -0.12
C ASP A 46 -6.01 -15.23 1.11
N PHE A 47 -4.92 -14.46 1.18
CA PHE A 47 -4.00 -14.54 2.32
C PHE A 47 -4.70 -14.24 3.65
N ARG A 48 -5.52 -13.18 3.69
CA ARG A 48 -6.30 -12.81 4.87
C ARG A 48 -7.24 -13.94 5.30
N ASP A 49 -8.00 -14.49 4.36
CA ASP A 49 -8.99 -15.52 4.66
C ASP A 49 -8.31 -16.81 5.14
N ARG A 50 -7.18 -17.21 4.53
CA ARG A 50 -6.38 -18.35 5.00
C ARG A 50 -5.79 -18.10 6.40
N SER A 51 -5.30 -16.89 6.66
CA SER A 51 -4.77 -16.51 7.97
C SER A 51 -5.85 -16.60 9.06
N TRP A 52 -7.02 -16.00 8.82
CA TRP A 52 -8.11 -15.97 9.80
C TRP A 52 -8.75 -17.34 10.05
N ASN A 53 -8.77 -18.20 9.04
CA ASN A 53 -9.27 -19.56 9.17
C ASN A 53 -8.24 -20.55 9.73
N GLY A 54 -7.04 -20.09 10.13
CA GLY A 54 -5.99 -20.95 10.70
C GLY A 54 -5.41 -21.93 9.69
N GLN A 55 -5.46 -21.61 8.39
CA GLN A 55 -5.00 -22.48 7.29
C GLN A 55 -3.51 -22.27 6.98
N ILE A 56 -2.85 -21.31 7.64
CA ILE A 56 -1.43 -21.04 7.50
C ILE A 56 -0.64 -21.86 8.52
N ALA A 57 0.05 -22.89 8.04
CA ALA A 57 0.87 -23.75 8.89
C ALA A 57 2.22 -23.10 9.28
N ASN A 58 2.81 -22.32 8.37
CA ASN A 58 4.05 -21.59 8.59
C ASN A 58 3.89 -20.14 8.11
N ILE A 59 3.62 -19.23 9.04
CA ILE A 59 3.35 -17.83 8.73
C ILE A 59 4.54 -17.11 8.10
N ASN A 60 5.78 -17.48 8.41
CA ASN A 60 6.95 -16.79 7.86
C ASN A 60 7.09 -17.07 6.36
N THR A 61 6.98 -18.34 5.96
CA THR A 61 7.05 -18.72 4.54
C THR A 61 5.87 -18.18 3.74
N GLU A 62 4.66 -18.27 4.30
CA GLU A 62 3.45 -17.76 3.63
C GLU A 62 3.48 -16.23 3.50
N TRP A 63 4.03 -15.52 4.48
CA TRP A 63 4.20 -14.08 4.44
C TRP A 63 5.16 -13.65 3.32
N GLU A 64 6.31 -14.31 3.20
CA GLU A 64 7.25 -14.04 2.10
C GLU A 64 6.62 -14.27 0.73
N GLN A 65 5.89 -15.38 0.56
CA GLN A 65 5.19 -15.69 -0.69
C GLN A 65 4.10 -14.65 -0.99
N TYR A 66 3.33 -14.24 0.01
CA TYR A 66 2.31 -13.21 -0.11
C TYR A 66 2.88 -11.88 -0.62
N ILE A 67 3.98 -11.41 -0.01
CA ILE A 67 4.64 -10.17 -0.44
C ILE A 67 5.15 -10.28 -1.89
N ASN A 68 5.76 -11.41 -2.26
CA ASN A 68 6.22 -11.62 -3.63
C ASN A 68 5.07 -11.59 -4.63
N GLN A 69 3.96 -12.26 -4.34
CA GLN A 69 2.77 -12.27 -5.21
C GLN A 69 2.19 -10.86 -5.39
N LEU A 70 2.12 -10.06 -4.33
CA LEU A 70 1.66 -8.68 -4.44
C LEU A 70 2.56 -7.85 -5.38
N TYR A 71 3.88 -7.98 -5.22
CA TYR A 71 4.84 -7.24 -6.04
C TYR A 71 4.73 -7.65 -7.52
N GLU A 72 4.68 -8.96 -7.80
CA GLU A 72 4.49 -9.50 -9.15
C GLU A 72 3.16 -9.06 -9.78
N ALA A 73 2.10 -8.91 -8.97
CA ALA A 73 0.78 -8.46 -9.42
C ALA A 73 0.70 -6.94 -9.68
N GLY A 74 1.80 -6.19 -9.52
CA GLY A 74 1.86 -4.77 -9.86
C GLY A 74 2.03 -3.83 -8.66
N LEU A 75 2.07 -4.33 -7.42
CA LEU A 75 2.36 -3.48 -6.27
C LEU A 75 3.76 -2.85 -6.38
N GLU A 76 4.72 -3.55 -7.00
CA GLU A 76 6.09 -3.04 -7.17
C GLU A 76 6.08 -1.77 -8.02
N LYS A 77 5.32 -1.80 -9.12
CA LYS A 77 5.12 -0.64 -9.98
C LYS A 77 4.53 0.53 -9.21
N LEU A 78 3.51 0.29 -8.37
CA LEU A 78 2.91 1.37 -7.59
C LEU A 78 3.91 2.00 -6.62
N VAL A 79 4.70 1.17 -5.95
CA VAL A 79 5.71 1.62 -5.00
C VAL A 79 6.78 2.45 -5.69
N ASN A 80 7.32 1.96 -6.81
CA ASN A 80 8.42 2.60 -7.52
C ASN A 80 7.99 3.89 -8.23
N ASP A 81 6.85 3.86 -8.93
CA ASP A 81 6.45 4.98 -9.78
C ASP A 81 5.77 6.12 -8.99
N TYR A 82 5.17 5.82 -7.84
CA TYR A 82 4.35 6.78 -7.07
C TYR A 82 4.85 7.00 -5.65
N TYR A 83 4.92 5.96 -4.82
CA TYR A 83 5.25 6.15 -3.40
C TYR A 83 6.70 6.56 -3.17
N ASN A 84 7.62 6.09 -4.01
CA ASN A 84 9.03 6.48 -4.00
C ASN A 84 9.33 7.66 -4.93
N ASN A 85 8.31 8.26 -5.55
CA ASN A 85 8.48 9.43 -6.40
C ASN A 85 8.74 10.69 -5.54
N ASP A 86 9.75 11.48 -5.92
CA ASP A 86 10.14 12.72 -5.23
C ASP A 86 9.11 13.84 -5.39
N GLU A 87 8.26 13.78 -6.43
CA GLU A 87 7.15 14.71 -6.61
C GLU A 87 6.02 14.47 -5.60
N PHE A 88 5.94 13.27 -5.00
CA PHE A 88 5.06 13.03 -3.86
C PHE A 88 5.67 13.69 -2.62
N MET A 89 5.16 14.89 -2.32
CA MET A 89 5.63 15.74 -1.25
C MET A 89 5.48 15.09 0.13
N LEU A 90 6.45 15.38 1.00
CA LEU A 90 6.37 15.01 2.40
C LEU A 90 5.17 15.67 3.08
N TYR A 91 4.48 14.89 3.88
CA TYR A 91 3.48 15.42 4.80
C TYR A 91 4.20 16.33 5.81
N LYS A 92 3.82 17.61 5.81
CA LYS A 92 4.33 18.57 6.80
C LYS A 92 3.39 18.54 8.00
N THR A 93 3.87 18.03 9.12
CA THR A 93 3.28 18.25 10.44
C THR A 93 3.78 19.54 11.09
#